data_AF-A0A928NX50-F1
#
_entry.id   AF-A0A928NX50-F1
#
_cell.length_a   1.000
_cell.length_b   1.000
_cell.length_c   1.000
_cell.angle_alpha   90.00
_cell.angle_beta   90.00
_cell.angle_gamma   90.00
#
_symmetry.space_group_name_H-M   'P 1'
#
loop_
_entity.id
_entity.type
_entity.pdbx_description
1 polymer ?
#
loop_
_entity_poly.entity_id
_entity_poly.type
_entity_poly.pdbx_seq_one_letter_code
_entity_poly.pdbx_strand_id
1 'polypeptide(L)'
;MAEKNAAVAVQLVTKAVFVLENNFTYRLRYSRGADVRYVSHLDILKLFDRACRRAELPVDYSEGFNPHPEFVFGMPLPVGVTSEAEYVDIKLYEKISNTDFIRRLNDSLPPAVRIMESKHLAERTPNIMKTVSASKYRVLVDFKCADVSDAFEKIEAELDLNRPLVVMKKTKSATKETDIRPMIHSIEFTDKGNGIGELLIVTAAGNLTNLRPELAINSLCEVCGVSCKIESIHRLELI
;
A
#
# COMPACT_ATOMS: atom_id res chain seq x y z
N MET A 1 -36.32 -23.57 -32.31
CA MET A 1 -35.26 -23.86 -31.32
C MET A 1 -33.86 -23.68 -31.91
N ALA A 2 -33.62 -24.05 -33.18
CA ALA A 2 -32.34 -23.86 -33.87
C ALA A 2 -31.93 -22.39 -34.12
N GLU A 3 -32.88 -21.49 -34.42
CA GLU A 3 -32.57 -20.06 -34.70
C GLU A 3 -32.10 -19.26 -33.48
N LYS A 4 -32.58 -19.59 -32.27
CA LYS A 4 -32.12 -18.95 -31.02
C LYS A 4 -30.67 -19.33 -30.68
N ASN A 5 -30.26 -20.56 -31.01
CA ASN A 5 -28.89 -21.02 -30.81
C ASN A 5 -27.93 -20.44 -31.85
N ALA A 6 -28.40 -20.18 -33.08
CA ALA A 6 -27.64 -19.46 -34.10
C ALA A 6 -27.38 -18.00 -33.69
N ALA A 7 -28.36 -17.31 -33.10
CA ALA A 7 -28.17 -15.93 -32.61
C ALA A 7 -27.15 -15.84 -31.46
N VAL A 8 -27.18 -16.78 -30.50
CA VAL A 8 -26.22 -16.83 -29.39
C VAL A 8 -24.82 -17.23 -29.88
N ALA A 9 -24.72 -18.17 -30.82
CA ALA A 9 -23.45 -18.56 -31.43
C ALA A 9 -22.86 -17.44 -32.31
N VAL A 10 -23.69 -16.71 -33.07
CA VAL A 10 -23.26 -15.51 -33.79
C VAL A 10 -22.80 -14.44 -32.80
N GLN A 11 -23.49 -14.21 -31.68
CA GLN A 11 -23.07 -13.23 -30.67
C GLN A 11 -21.76 -13.61 -29.95
N LEU A 12 -21.49 -14.91 -29.75
CA LEU A 12 -20.22 -15.45 -29.25
C LEU A 12 -19.09 -15.35 -30.29
N VAL A 13 -19.37 -15.62 -31.57
CA VAL A 13 -18.40 -15.53 -32.66
C VAL A 13 -18.11 -14.07 -33.02
N THR A 14 -19.10 -13.17 -32.89
CA THR A 14 -18.88 -11.72 -33.06
C THR A 14 -18.07 -11.15 -31.89
N LYS A 15 -18.21 -11.69 -30.67
CA LYS A 15 -17.26 -11.43 -29.57
C LYS A 15 -15.86 -11.97 -29.87
N ALA A 16 -15.74 -13.19 -30.39
CA ALA A 16 -14.44 -13.83 -30.64
C ALA A 16 -13.62 -13.17 -31.76
N VAL A 17 -14.26 -12.44 -32.69
CA VAL A 17 -13.57 -11.83 -33.85
C VAL A 17 -13.36 -10.31 -33.69
N PHE A 18 -14.02 -9.67 -32.72
CA PHE A 18 -13.91 -8.21 -32.46
C PHE A 18 -13.34 -7.83 -31.08
N VAL A 19 -12.94 -8.77 -30.23
CA VAL A 19 -11.98 -8.45 -29.14
C VAL A 19 -10.60 -8.25 -29.78
N LEU A 20 -10.43 -7.09 -30.44
CA LEU A 20 -9.20 -6.35 -30.26
C LEU A 20 -9.06 -6.19 -28.75
N GLU A 21 -7.94 -6.64 -28.19
CA GLU A 21 -7.58 -6.67 -26.76
C GLU A 21 -7.63 -5.29 -26.10
N ASN A 22 -8.81 -4.68 -26.01
CA ASN A 22 -9.01 -3.36 -25.44
C ASN A 22 -9.09 -3.47 -23.92
N ASN A 23 -7.91 -3.63 -23.33
CA ASN A 23 -7.74 -3.75 -21.90
C ASN A 23 -7.26 -2.41 -21.34
N PHE A 24 -8.13 -1.75 -20.59
CA PHE A 24 -7.86 -0.45 -19.99
C PHE A 24 -7.42 -0.63 -18.54
N THR A 25 -6.16 -0.34 -18.24
CA THR A 25 -5.64 -0.44 -16.88
C THR A 25 -5.73 0.91 -16.19
N TYR A 26 -6.31 0.95 -14.99
CA TYR A 26 -6.40 2.15 -14.17
C TYR A 26 -5.64 1.94 -12.88
N ARG A 27 -4.72 2.85 -12.58
CA ARG A 27 -4.10 2.95 -11.26
C ARG A 27 -4.94 3.85 -10.38
N LEU A 28 -5.42 3.28 -9.29
CA LEU A 28 -6.17 4.00 -8.26
C LEU A 28 -5.26 4.24 -7.07
N ARG A 29 -5.29 5.48 -6.55
CA ARG A 29 -4.74 5.80 -5.22
C ARG A 29 -5.89 5.84 -4.22
N TYR A 30 -5.74 5.15 -3.09
CA TYR A 30 -6.77 5.08 -2.07
C TYR A 30 -6.18 5.22 -0.67
N SER A 31 -7.04 5.68 0.24
CA SER A 31 -6.73 5.79 1.67
C SER A 31 -7.33 4.61 2.44
N ARG A 32 -6.70 4.31 3.59
CA ARG A 32 -7.15 3.37 4.61
C ARG A 32 -7.16 4.08 5.96
N GLY A 33 -8.36 4.36 6.45
CA GLY A 33 -8.61 5.04 7.72
C GLY A 33 -8.50 4.12 8.94
N ALA A 34 -8.67 4.71 10.13
CA ALA A 34 -8.48 4.04 11.40
C ALA A 34 -9.40 2.82 11.61
N ASP A 35 -10.65 2.87 11.12
CA ASP A 35 -11.64 1.80 11.31
C ASP A 35 -11.26 0.50 10.59
N VAL A 36 -10.41 0.60 9.56
CA VAL A 36 -9.96 -0.55 8.74
C VAL A 36 -8.48 -0.86 8.93
N ARG A 37 -7.82 -0.28 9.96
CA ARG A 37 -6.39 -0.48 10.21
C ARG A 37 -6.02 -1.93 10.56
N TYR A 38 -6.98 -2.70 11.09
CA TYR A 38 -6.78 -4.13 11.41
C TYR A 38 -7.30 -5.08 10.32
N VAL A 39 -7.81 -4.55 9.21
CA VAL A 39 -8.24 -5.37 8.07
C VAL A 39 -7.01 -5.92 7.35
N SER A 40 -6.99 -7.24 7.12
CA SER A 40 -5.88 -7.91 6.46
C SER A 40 -5.80 -7.52 4.98
N HIS A 41 -4.63 -7.73 4.36
CA HIS A 41 -4.48 -7.49 2.92
C HIS A 41 -5.46 -8.32 2.08
N LEU A 42 -5.67 -9.59 2.42
CA LEU A 42 -6.60 -10.47 1.70
C LEU A 42 -8.05 -9.98 1.79
N ASP A 43 -8.43 -9.38 2.92
CA ASP A 43 -9.77 -8.83 3.08
C ASP A 43 -9.95 -7.52 2.30
N ILE A 44 -8.88 -6.75 2.10
CA ILE A 44 -8.87 -5.60 1.17
C ILE A 44 -9.10 -6.07 -0.26
N LEU A 45 -8.44 -7.14 -0.72
CA LEU A 45 -8.67 -7.71 -2.06
C LEU A 45 -10.16 -8.07 -2.26
N LYS A 46 -10.74 -8.78 -1.29
CA LYS A 46 -12.16 -9.15 -1.31
C LYS A 46 -13.08 -7.93 -1.23
N LEU A 47 -12.70 -6.90 -0.49
CA LEU A 47 -13.44 -5.65 -0.39
C LEU A 47 -13.52 -4.96 -1.76
N PHE A 48 -12.40 -4.83 -2.46
CA PHE A 48 -12.35 -4.24 -3.79
C PHE A 48 -13.14 -5.05 -4.81
N ASP A 49 -13.03 -6.38 -4.79
CA ASP A 49 -13.82 -7.26 -5.65
C ASP A 49 -15.33 -7.04 -5.47
N ARG A 50 -15.81 -7.05 -4.21
CA ARG A 50 -17.22 -6.75 -3.90
C ARG A 50 -17.63 -5.32 -4.26
N ALA A 51 -16.75 -4.34 -4.07
CA ALA A 51 -17.02 -2.96 -4.43
C ALA A 51 -17.15 -2.81 -5.95
N CYS A 52 -16.26 -3.41 -6.74
CA CYS A 52 -16.33 -3.39 -8.20
C CYS A 52 -17.62 -4.05 -8.72
N ARG A 53 -18.01 -5.19 -8.14
CA ARG A 53 -19.27 -5.88 -8.49
C ARG A 53 -20.50 -5.04 -8.18
N ARG A 54 -20.58 -4.44 -6.98
CA ARG A 54 -21.70 -3.53 -6.59
C ARG A 54 -21.74 -2.26 -7.44
N ALA A 55 -20.58 -1.77 -7.82
CA ALA A 55 -20.43 -0.63 -8.70
C ALA A 55 -20.76 -0.96 -10.16
N GLU A 56 -20.99 -2.23 -10.52
CA GLU A 56 -21.20 -2.75 -11.89
C GLU A 56 -20.03 -2.43 -12.84
N LEU A 57 -18.80 -2.36 -12.31
CA LEU A 57 -17.63 -2.00 -13.10
C LEU A 57 -17.25 -3.13 -14.08
N PRO A 58 -16.83 -2.79 -15.32
CA PRO A 58 -16.47 -3.76 -16.35
C PRO A 58 -15.06 -4.34 -16.09
N VAL A 59 -14.86 -4.95 -14.92
CA VAL A 59 -13.58 -5.54 -14.51
C VAL A 59 -13.26 -6.74 -15.39
N ASP A 60 -12.02 -6.79 -15.86
CA ASP A 60 -11.47 -7.93 -16.58
C ASP A 60 -11.10 -9.06 -15.61
N TYR A 61 -11.19 -10.31 -16.08
CA TYR A 61 -10.94 -11.49 -15.26
C TYR A 61 -9.92 -12.40 -15.94
N SER A 62 -9.13 -13.08 -15.12
CA SER A 62 -8.17 -14.07 -15.61
C SER A 62 -8.86 -15.22 -16.33
N GLU A 63 -8.21 -15.78 -17.35
CA GLU A 63 -8.69 -16.98 -18.04
C GLU A 63 -8.52 -18.27 -17.21
N GLY A 64 -9.40 -19.26 -17.44
CA GLY A 64 -9.29 -20.61 -16.86
C GLY A 64 -10.43 -21.00 -15.90
N PHE A 65 -10.22 -22.09 -15.14
CA PHE A 65 -11.27 -22.73 -14.34
C PHE A 65 -11.71 -21.95 -13.08
N ASN A 66 -10.90 -21.00 -12.62
CA ASN A 66 -11.20 -20.14 -11.45
C ASN A 66 -10.86 -18.68 -11.79
N PRO A 67 -11.68 -18.01 -12.62
CA PRO A 67 -11.43 -16.63 -13.02
C PRO A 67 -11.40 -15.72 -11.79
N HIS A 68 -10.32 -14.97 -11.63
CA HIS A 68 -10.17 -13.95 -10.58
C HIS A 68 -10.08 -12.57 -11.22
N PRO A 69 -10.54 -11.52 -10.53
CA PRO A 69 -10.44 -10.17 -11.05
C PRO A 69 -8.97 -9.78 -11.25
N GLU A 70 -8.69 -9.12 -12.37
CA GLU A 70 -7.35 -8.64 -12.75
C GLU A 70 -6.98 -7.39 -11.93
N PHE A 71 -6.58 -7.63 -10.68
CA PHE A 71 -6.10 -6.62 -9.73
C PHE A 71 -4.61 -6.80 -9.45
N VAL A 72 -3.85 -5.70 -9.47
CA VAL A 72 -2.48 -5.66 -8.97
C VAL A 72 -2.36 -4.62 -7.87
N PHE A 73 -2.35 -5.09 -6.63
CA PHE A 73 -2.17 -4.21 -5.47
C PHE A 73 -0.70 -3.80 -5.30
N GLY A 74 -0.51 -2.58 -4.79
CA GLY A 74 0.78 -2.12 -4.28
C GLY A 74 1.21 -2.82 -2.99
N MET A 75 2.31 -2.35 -2.42
CA MET A 75 2.93 -3.00 -1.28
C MET A 75 1.96 -3.05 -0.08
N PRO A 76 1.67 -4.25 0.47
CA PRO A 76 0.70 -4.39 1.56
C PRO A 76 1.00 -3.48 2.75
N LEU A 77 -0.02 -2.78 3.22
CA LEU A 77 0.04 -2.04 4.48
C LEU A 77 0.01 -3.02 5.67
N PRO A 78 0.92 -2.89 6.66
CA PRO A 78 0.86 -3.69 7.89
C PRO A 78 -0.43 -3.44 8.68
N VAL A 79 -0.85 -4.44 9.46
CA VAL A 79 -1.97 -4.27 10.40
C VAL A 79 -1.63 -3.23 11.46
N GLY A 80 -2.63 -2.49 11.92
CA GLY A 80 -2.48 -1.38 12.87
C GLY A 80 -2.04 -0.06 12.25
N VAL A 81 -1.74 -0.03 10.95
CA VAL A 81 -1.24 1.15 10.22
C VAL A 81 -2.36 1.75 9.37
N THR A 82 -2.36 3.08 9.24
CA THR A 82 -3.26 3.83 8.33
C THR A 82 -2.47 4.39 7.14
N SER A 83 -3.14 4.81 6.07
CA SER A 83 -2.45 5.28 4.87
C SER A 83 -3.32 6.19 4.01
N GLU A 84 -2.71 7.11 3.27
CA GLU A 84 -3.31 7.87 2.16
C GLU A 84 -2.65 7.57 0.79
N ALA A 85 -1.71 6.62 0.76
CA ALA A 85 -0.90 6.28 -0.40
C ALA A 85 -0.91 4.78 -0.70
N GLU A 86 -2.07 4.15 -0.61
CA GLU A 86 -2.25 2.79 -1.12
C GLU A 86 -2.65 2.82 -2.59
N TYR A 87 -2.27 1.78 -3.32
CA TYR A 87 -2.49 1.72 -4.76
C TYR A 87 -2.99 0.36 -5.20
N VAL A 88 -3.83 0.38 -6.24
CA VAL A 88 -4.28 -0.81 -6.95
C VAL A 88 -4.40 -0.48 -8.43
N ASP A 89 -3.84 -1.36 -9.26
CA ASP A 89 -4.10 -1.36 -10.70
C ASP A 89 -5.29 -2.29 -10.95
N ILE A 90 -6.32 -1.78 -11.62
CA ILE A 90 -7.52 -2.53 -12.00
C ILE A 90 -7.64 -2.52 -13.51
N LYS A 91 -7.75 -3.70 -14.11
CA LYS A 91 -7.94 -3.88 -15.55
C LYS A 91 -9.43 -3.95 -15.86
N LEU A 92 -9.85 -3.20 -16.87
CA LEU A 92 -11.23 -3.15 -17.36
C LEU A 92 -11.29 -3.55 -18.84
N TYR A 93 -12.37 -4.22 -19.26
CA TYR A 93 -12.62 -4.54 -20.68
C TYR A 93 -13.37 -3.42 -21.42
N GLU A 94 -13.85 -2.40 -20.70
CA GLU A 94 -14.47 -1.19 -21.25
C GLU A 94 -13.85 0.06 -20.63
N LYS A 95 -13.68 1.10 -21.45
CA LYS A 95 -13.14 2.39 -21.01
C LYS A 95 -14.21 3.19 -20.27
N ILE A 96 -13.86 3.66 -19.07
CA ILE A 96 -14.67 4.62 -18.30
C ILE A 96 -13.87 5.88 -17.97
N SER A 97 -14.54 6.97 -17.62
CA SER A 97 -13.84 8.17 -17.16
C SER A 97 -13.26 7.94 -15.75
N ASN A 98 -12.11 8.56 -15.45
CA ASN A 98 -11.51 8.50 -14.11
C ASN A 98 -12.50 9.00 -13.03
N THR A 99 -13.27 10.05 -13.35
CA THR A 99 -14.26 10.63 -12.43
C THR A 99 -15.41 9.67 -12.14
N ASP A 100 -15.95 8.99 -13.17
CA ASP A 100 -17.01 7.99 -12.97
C ASP A 100 -16.48 6.76 -12.21
N PHE A 101 -15.25 6.33 -12.49
CA PHE A 101 -14.60 5.22 -11.76
C PHE A 101 -14.48 5.55 -10.27
N ILE A 102 -13.91 6.71 -9.92
CA ILE A 102 -13.76 7.16 -8.54
C ILE A 102 -15.12 7.24 -7.85
N ARG A 103 -16.12 7.85 -8.49
CA ARG A 103 -17.46 8.01 -7.91
C ARG A 103 -18.10 6.67 -7.62
N ARG A 104 -18.20 5.77 -8.62
CA ARG A 104 -18.86 4.46 -8.48
C ARG A 104 -18.19 3.59 -7.42
N LEU A 105 -16.86 3.60 -7.35
CA LEU A 105 -16.14 2.88 -6.29
C LEU A 105 -16.39 3.48 -4.92
N ASN A 106 -16.29 4.80 -4.76
CA ASN A 106 -16.52 5.45 -3.47
C ASN A 106 -17.96 5.27 -2.98
N ASP A 107 -18.96 5.27 -3.87
CA ASP A 107 -20.36 4.95 -3.54
C ASP A 107 -20.52 3.49 -3.07
N SER A 108 -19.58 2.61 -3.47
CA SER A 108 -19.58 1.18 -3.16
C SER A 108 -18.54 0.77 -2.12
N LEU A 109 -17.75 1.68 -1.57
CA LEU A 109 -16.73 1.40 -0.55
C LEU A 109 -17.17 1.94 0.81
N PRO A 110 -16.73 1.32 1.92
CA PRO A 110 -16.95 1.91 3.24
C PRO A 110 -16.20 3.25 3.36
N PRO A 111 -16.69 4.23 4.13
CA PRO A 111 -16.05 5.55 4.25
C PRO A 111 -14.58 5.52 4.66
N ALA A 112 -14.17 4.50 5.41
CA ALA A 112 -12.80 4.29 5.85
C ALA A 112 -11.84 3.76 4.74
N VAL A 113 -12.35 3.46 3.54
CA VAL A 113 -11.56 3.14 2.34
C VAL A 113 -12.03 4.03 1.21
N ARG A 114 -11.23 5.04 0.85
CA ARG A 114 -11.65 6.06 -0.12
C ARG A 114 -10.67 6.16 -1.28
N ILE A 115 -11.17 6.05 -2.50
CA ILE A 115 -10.43 6.35 -3.72
C ILE A 115 -10.23 7.86 -3.80
N MET A 116 -8.97 8.27 -3.88
CA MET A 116 -8.56 9.68 -3.94
C MET A 116 -8.25 10.09 -5.37
N GLU A 117 -7.62 9.21 -6.15
CA GLU A 117 -7.22 9.48 -7.53
C GLU A 117 -7.37 8.24 -8.39
N SER A 118 -7.52 8.46 -9.70
CA SER A 118 -7.54 7.43 -10.73
C SER A 118 -6.81 7.94 -11.96
N LYS A 119 -5.91 7.11 -12.51
CA LYS A 119 -5.17 7.37 -13.73
C LYS A 119 -5.25 6.17 -14.66
N HIS A 120 -5.78 6.38 -15.85
CA HIS A 120 -5.64 5.44 -16.96
C HIS A 120 -4.16 5.34 -17.37
N LEU A 121 -3.62 4.12 -17.38
CA LEU A 121 -2.23 3.84 -17.70
C LEU A 121 -2.04 3.65 -19.19
N ALA A 122 -0.92 4.12 -19.72
CA ALA A 122 -0.49 3.76 -21.06
C ALA A 122 -0.09 2.28 -21.10
N GLU A 123 -0.17 1.66 -22.28
CA GLU A 123 0.33 0.30 -22.48
C GLU A 123 1.78 0.17 -21.99
N ARG A 124 2.11 -1.00 -21.44
CA ARG A 124 3.45 -1.34 -20.91
C ARG A 124 3.93 -0.49 -19.73
N THR A 125 3.08 0.35 -19.14
CA THR A 125 3.39 1.00 -17.85
C THR A 125 3.68 -0.09 -16.80
N PRO A 126 4.82 -0.04 -16.10
CA PRO A 126 5.11 -1.01 -15.05
C PRO A 126 4.02 -1.01 -13.97
N ASN A 127 3.65 -2.19 -13.49
CA ASN A 127 2.73 -2.29 -12.37
C ASN A 127 3.31 -1.63 -11.12
N ILE A 128 2.44 -1.25 -10.19
CA ILE A 128 2.82 -0.44 -9.03
C ILE A 128 3.94 -1.10 -8.19
N MET A 129 3.93 -2.43 -8.06
CA MET A 129 4.94 -3.16 -7.30
C MET A 129 6.37 -3.03 -7.87
N LYS A 130 6.50 -2.73 -9.17
CA LYS A 130 7.80 -2.51 -9.82
C LYS A 130 8.30 -1.08 -9.70
N THR A 131 7.46 -0.14 -9.29
CA THR A 131 7.83 1.29 -9.23
C THR A 131 8.17 1.77 -7.84
N VAL A 132 7.85 1.00 -6.79
CA VAL A 132 8.10 1.39 -5.39
C VAL A 132 9.51 0.98 -4.95
N SER A 133 10.21 1.95 -4.37
CA SER A 133 11.57 1.85 -3.82
C SER A 133 11.65 2.31 -2.35
N ALA A 134 10.75 3.21 -1.93
CA ALA A 134 10.67 3.66 -0.55
C ALA A 134 9.24 3.98 -0.10
N SER A 135 9.06 4.17 1.20
CA SER A 135 7.79 4.59 1.79
C SER A 135 8.05 5.67 2.82
N LYS A 136 7.27 6.75 2.77
CA LYS A 136 7.29 7.83 3.75
C LYS A 136 6.17 7.61 4.75
N TYR A 137 6.49 7.67 6.04
CA TYR A 137 5.54 7.53 7.14
C TYR A 137 5.61 8.72 8.07
N ARG A 138 4.44 9.10 8.61
CA ARG A 138 4.32 9.87 9.85
C ARG A 138 4.12 8.89 10.99
N VAL A 139 4.94 9.00 12.03
CA VAL A 139 4.87 8.16 13.21
C VAL A 139 4.79 9.06 14.45
N LEU A 140 3.80 8.82 15.31
CA LEU A 140 3.75 9.44 16.62
C LEU A 140 4.34 8.48 17.65
N VAL A 141 5.30 8.98 18.43
CA VAL A 141 6.05 8.21 19.41
C VAL A 141 6.02 8.93 20.75
N ASP A 142 5.63 8.22 21.79
CA ASP A 142 5.77 8.64 23.18
C ASP A 142 7.15 8.17 23.70
N PHE A 143 8.06 9.11 23.93
CA PHE A 143 9.44 8.89 24.37
C PHE A 143 9.58 8.72 25.89
N LYS A 144 8.46 8.60 26.63
CA LYS A 144 8.43 8.34 28.08
C LYS A 144 9.26 9.34 28.89
N CYS A 145 9.36 10.57 28.40
CA CYS A 145 10.05 11.69 29.01
C CYS A 145 9.15 12.93 28.95
N ALA A 146 9.54 14.01 29.64
CA ALA A 146 8.82 15.29 29.53
C ALA A 146 9.28 16.11 28.32
N ASP A 147 10.57 16.02 28.00
CA ASP A 147 11.26 16.74 26.92
C ASP A 147 11.92 15.71 26.00
N VAL A 148 11.58 15.77 24.72
CA VAL A 148 12.06 14.83 23.69
C VAL A 148 13.41 15.20 23.11
N SER A 149 13.97 16.37 23.43
CA SER A 149 15.20 16.90 22.82
C SER A 149 16.39 15.96 22.99
N ASP A 150 16.63 15.46 24.21
CA ASP A 150 17.71 14.48 24.48
C ASP A 150 17.52 13.16 23.72
N ALA A 151 16.28 12.72 23.54
CA ALA A 151 15.98 11.52 22.76
C ALA A 151 16.27 11.73 21.27
N PHE A 152 15.89 12.89 20.72
CA PHE A 152 16.17 13.25 19.33
C PHE A 152 17.67 13.37 19.09
N GLU A 153 18.40 14.11 19.93
CA GLU A 153 19.85 14.28 19.83
C GLU A 153 20.60 12.94 19.84
N LYS A 154 20.21 12.01 20.71
CA LYS A 154 20.81 10.66 20.76
C LYS A 154 20.56 9.88 19.48
N ILE A 155 19.34 9.92 18.94
CA ILE A 155 18.98 9.20 17.73
C ILE A 155 19.69 9.82 16.51
N GLU A 156 19.74 11.15 16.43
CA GLU A 156 20.47 11.87 15.38
C GLU A 156 21.98 11.55 15.41
N ALA A 157 22.60 11.60 16.60
CA ALA A 157 23.98 11.21 16.76
C ALA A 157 24.23 9.75 16.34
N GLU A 158 23.34 8.82 16.67
CA GLU A 158 23.43 7.44 16.21
C GLU A 158 23.27 7.34 14.69
N LEU A 159 22.42 8.17 14.07
CA LEU A 159 22.25 8.26 12.63
C LEU A 159 23.56 8.68 11.93
N ASP A 160 24.25 9.67 12.50
CA ASP A 160 25.49 10.24 11.98
C ASP A 160 26.72 9.33 12.11
N LEU A 161 26.74 8.41 13.09
CA LEU A 161 27.83 7.44 13.25
C LEU A 161 28.00 6.52 12.03
N ASN A 162 26.96 6.39 11.19
CA ASN A 162 26.95 5.58 9.96
C ASN A 162 27.50 4.15 10.15
N ARG A 163 27.25 3.55 11.32
CA ARG A 163 27.63 2.17 11.65
C ARG A 163 26.48 1.21 11.38
N PRO A 164 26.75 -0.10 11.18
CA PRO A 164 25.70 -1.10 11.01
C PRO A 164 24.71 -1.09 12.17
N LEU A 165 23.41 -1.15 11.85
CA LEU A 165 22.32 -1.34 12.80
C LEU A 165 21.74 -2.73 12.53
N VAL A 166 22.27 -3.74 13.20
CA VAL A 166 21.94 -5.15 12.92
C VAL A 166 20.75 -5.59 13.77
N VAL A 167 19.75 -6.16 13.11
CA VAL A 167 18.55 -6.70 13.77
C VAL A 167 18.26 -8.13 13.33
N MET A 168 17.61 -8.89 14.21
CA MET A 168 17.18 -10.25 13.93
C MET A 168 15.82 -10.27 13.24
N LYS A 169 15.80 -10.47 11.92
CA LYS A 169 14.56 -10.63 11.15
C LYS A 169 14.15 -12.10 11.10
N LYS A 170 12.97 -12.41 11.62
CA LYS A 170 12.33 -13.73 11.42
C LYS A 170 11.72 -13.79 10.02
N THR A 171 12.10 -14.81 9.26
CA THR A 171 11.44 -15.21 8.01
C THR A 171 10.61 -16.48 8.25
N LYS A 172 9.87 -16.94 7.24
CA LYS A 172 9.10 -18.20 7.35
C LYS A 172 9.98 -19.42 7.65
N SER A 173 11.27 -19.39 7.31
CA SER A 173 12.18 -20.55 7.38
C SER A 173 13.39 -20.36 8.30
N ALA A 174 13.77 -19.14 8.64
CA ALA A 174 14.96 -18.85 9.47
C ALA A 174 14.91 -17.48 10.13
N THR A 175 15.68 -17.29 11.19
CA THR A 175 16.04 -15.95 11.69
C THR A 175 17.35 -15.53 11.02
N LYS A 176 17.39 -14.33 10.46
CA LYS A 176 18.56 -13.80 9.74
C LYS A 176 18.97 -12.45 10.35
N GLU A 177 20.25 -12.31 10.65
CA GLU A 177 20.87 -11.02 10.95
C GLU A 177 20.84 -10.14 9.69
N THR A 178 20.30 -8.93 9.83
CA THR A 178 20.19 -7.98 8.73
C THR A 178 20.59 -6.61 9.23
N ASP A 179 21.58 -6.00 8.59
CA ASP A 179 21.85 -4.58 8.77
C ASP A 179 20.73 -3.76 8.11
N ILE A 180 20.00 -3.01 8.94
CA ILE A 180 18.90 -2.16 8.50
C ILE A 180 19.30 -0.70 8.31
N ARG A 181 20.54 -0.31 8.66
CA ARG A 181 21.05 1.04 8.45
C ARG A 181 20.82 1.56 7.02
N PRO A 182 21.22 0.85 5.94
CA PRO A 182 21.04 1.35 4.57
C PRO A 182 19.57 1.40 4.13
N MET A 183 18.65 0.85 4.93
CA MET A 183 17.21 0.84 4.63
C MET A 183 16.46 2.00 5.30
N ILE A 184 17.14 2.81 6.12
CA ILE A 184 16.61 4.05 6.71
C ILE A 184 17.17 5.21 5.88
N HIS A 185 16.33 5.83 5.05
CA HIS A 185 16.78 6.87 4.12
C HIS A 185 16.83 8.24 4.78
N SER A 186 15.85 8.56 5.62
CA SER A 186 15.82 9.80 6.41
C SER A 186 14.83 9.69 7.58
N ILE A 187 15.08 10.48 8.61
CA ILE A 187 14.13 10.73 9.71
C ILE A 187 14.18 12.23 10.01
N GLU A 188 13.01 12.88 10.04
CA GLU A 188 12.85 14.25 10.53
C GLU A 188 12.03 14.20 11.84
N PHE A 189 12.45 14.97 12.84
CA PHE A 189 11.82 15.01 14.15
C PHE A 189 11.05 16.30 14.36
N THR A 190 9.93 16.23 15.09
CA THR A 190 9.18 17.40 15.52
C THR A 190 8.61 17.14 16.92
N ASP A 191 8.94 17.99 17.87
CA ASP A 191 8.35 17.95 19.21
C ASP A 191 6.87 18.38 19.14
N LYS A 192 5.98 17.55 19.72
CA LYS A 192 4.55 17.83 19.87
C LYS A 192 4.17 18.12 21.33
N GLY A 193 5.14 18.17 22.23
CA GLY A 193 5.00 18.41 23.66
C GLY A 193 4.61 17.15 24.44
N ASN A 194 4.74 17.23 25.77
CA ASN A 194 4.38 16.16 26.71
C ASN A 194 5.05 14.80 26.40
N GLY A 195 6.31 14.82 25.96
CA GLY A 195 7.03 13.59 25.61
C GLY A 195 6.65 12.98 24.27
N ILE A 196 5.78 13.61 23.48
CA ILE A 196 5.37 13.11 22.17
C ILE A 196 6.23 13.72 21.08
N GLY A 197 6.91 12.87 20.32
CA GLY A 197 7.59 13.23 19.09
C GLY A 197 6.83 12.74 17.86
N GLU A 198 6.78 13.58 16.82
CA GLU A 198 6.39 13.19 15.47
C GLU A 198 7.65 12.92 14.64
N LEU A 199 7.71 11.75 14.03
CA LEU A 199 8.78 11.33 13.14
C LEU A 199 8.24 11.23 11.71
N LEU A 200 8.83 11.98 10.78
CA LEU A 200 8.67 11.73 9.36
C LEU A 200 9.84 10.86 8.91
N ILE A 201 9.57 9.57 8.72
CA ILE A 201 10.59 8.57 8.38
C ILE A 201 10.39 8.05 6.96
N VAL A 202 11.48 7.97 6.20
CA VAL A 202 11.53 7.31 4.89
C VAL A 202 12.33 6.03 5.00
N THR A 203 11.69 4.89 4.70
CA THR A 203 12.35 3.57 4.71
C THR A 203 12.28 2.90 3.34
N ALA A 204 13.25 2.01 3.07
CA ALA A 204 13.24 1.17 1.90
C ALA A 204 11.95 0.33 1.83
N ALA A 205 11.37 0.25 0.65
CA ALA A 205 10.13 -0.46 0.37
C ALA A 205 10.16 -1.07 -1.03
N GLY A 206 9.60 -2.26 -1.18
CA GLY A 206 9.54 -2.95 -2.47
C GLY A 206 9.87 -4.43 -2.34
N ASN A 207 10.06 -5.06 -3.49
CA ASN A 207 10.23 -6.52 -3.57
C ASN A 207 11.61 -7.02 -3.13
N LEU A 208 12.65 -6.19 -3.27
CA LEU A 208 14.02 -6.58 -2.93
C LEU A 208 14.34 -6.28 -1.46
N THR A 209 13.98 -5.09 -1.00
CA THR A 209 14.29 -4.59 0.33
C THR A 209 13.05 -3.91 0.91
N ASN A 210 12.75 -4.21 2.18
CA ASN A 210 11.64 -3.60 2.89
C ASN A 210 11.95 -3.47 4.39
N LEU A 211 11.78 -2.26 4.92
CA LEU A 211 11.92 -1.95 6.34
C LEU A 211 10.64 -1.29 6.85
N ARG A 212 10.03 -1.92 7.87
CA ARG A 212 8.89 -1.32 8.57
C ARG A 212 9.39 -0.17 9.46
N PRO A 213 8.69 0.97 9.51
CA PRO A 213 9.09 2.11 10.35
C PRO A 213 9.14 1.73 11.84
N GLU A 214 8.24 0.87 12.29
CA GLU A 214 8.25 0.33 13.66
C GLU A 214 9.57 -0.35 14.03
N LEU A 215 10.10 -1.20 13.14
CA LEU A 215 11.36 -1.88 13.39
C LEU A 215 12.53 -0.89 13.42
N ALA A 216 12.53 0.10 12.51
CA ALA A 216 13.55 1.13 12.48
C ALA A 216 13.59 1.94 13.79
N ILE A 217 12.43 2.47 14.20
CA ILE A 217 12.29 3.32 15.38
C ILE A 217 12.64 2.56 16.65
N ASN A 218 12.09 1.36 16.84
CA ASN A 218 12.36 0.56 18.03
C ASN A 218 13.85 0.20 18.14
N SER A 219 14.50 -0.16 17.02
CA SER A 219 15.92 -0.53 17.03
C SER A 219 16.83 0.66 17.31
N LEU A 220 16.50 1.85 16.76
CA LEU A 220 17.22 3.10 17.07
C LEU A 220 17.06 3.50 18.53
N CYS A 221 15.84 3.43 19.07
CA CYS A 221 15.60 3.75 20.48
C CYS A 221 16.33 2.77 21.40
N GLU A 222 16.32 1.48 21.08
CA GLU A 222 17.03 0.45 21.84
C GLU A 222 18.54 0.70 21.91
N VAL A 223 19.21 0.94 20.76
CA VAL A 223 20.66 1.17 20.73
C VAL A 223 21.06 2.50 21.40
N CYS A 224 20.17 3.49 21.38
CA CYS A 224 20.38 4.78 22.04
C CYS A 224 20.03 4.77 23.54
N GLY A 225 19.48 3.67 24.07
CA GLY A 225 19.00 3.61 25.45
C GLY A 225 17.80 4.53 25.73
N VAL A 226 16.98 4.79 24.70
CA VAL A 226 15.80 5.64 24.76
C VAL A 226 14.56 4.76 24.93
N SER A 227 13.75 5.03 25.96
CA SER A 227 12.45 4.35 26.13
C SER A 227 11.43 4.98 25.19
N CYS A 228 10.68 4.17 24.45
CA CYS A 228 9.65 4.70 23.56
C CYS A 228 8.45 3.76 23.41
N LYS A 229 7.30 4.33 23.03
CA LYS A 229 6.12 3.60 22.59
C LYS A 229 5.54 4.27 21.35
N ILE A 230 5.38 3.51 20.28
CA ILE A 230 4.71 4.01 19.06
C ILE A 230 3.20 4.08 19.32
N GLU A 231 2.62 5.27 19.16
CA GLU A 231 1.19 5.52 19.34
C GLU A 231 0.42 5.36 18.02
N SER A 232 1.00 5.79 16.90
CA SER A 232 0.37 5.61 15.59
C SER A 232 1.38 5.63 14.46
N ILE A 233 1.04 4.94 13.37
CA ILE A 233 1.80 4.92 12.12
C ILE A 233 0.83 5.23 10.99
N HIS A 234 1.19 6.20 10.15
CA HIS A 234 0.44 6.59 8.97
C HIS A 234 1.38 6.68 7.76
N ARG A 235 1.10 5.91 6.70
CA ARG A 235 1.86 6.00 5.44
C ARG A 235 1.36 7.19 4.62
N LEU A 236 2.27 8.11 4.32
CA LEU A 236 2.01 9.32 3.54
C LEU A 236 2.24 9.08 2.05
N GLU A 237 3.23 8.25 1.71
CA GLU A 237 3.69 8.13 0.32
C GLU A 237 4.36 6.78 0.04
N LEU A 238 4.25 6.33 -1.21
CA LEU A 238 5.11 5.32 -1.83
C LEU A 238 5.94 6.01 -2.91
N ILE A 239 7.27 5.90 -2.82
CA ILE A 239 8.26 6.55 -3.68
C ILE A 239 8.83 5.54 -4.65
#